data_AF-A0A9D9DDC5-F1
#
_entry.id   AF-A0A9D9DDC5-F1
#
_cell.length_a   1.000
_cell.length_b   1.000
_cell.length_c   1.000
_cell.angle_alpha   90.00
_cell.angle_beta   90.00
_cell.angle_gamma   90.00
#
_symmetry.space_group_name_H-M   'P 1'
#
loop_
_entity.id
_entity.type
_entity.pdbx_description
1 polymer ?
#
loop_
_entity_poly.entity_id
_entity_poly.type
_entity_poly.pdbx_seq_one_letter_code
_entity_poly.pdbx_strand_id
1 'polypeptide(L)' 'MITVGNQVVYVGQATDLRTRIQQHFLDSEPNSDLKNVIQHYQVAVMFAEVEYVSELNRLESDLYYRYNPVCNKIAPPRY' A
#
# COMPACT_ATOMS: atom_id res chain seq x y z
N MET A 1 0.92 -1.08 -4.12
CA MET A 1 1.29 0.27 -3.66
C MET A 1 0.36 1.32 -4.25
N ILE A 2 0.17 2.43 -3.55
CA ILE A 2 -0.62 3.58 -3.98
C ILE A 2 0.33 4.76 -4.14
N THR A 3 0.18 5.53 -5.22
CA THR A 3 1.04 6.67 -5.55
C THR A 3 0.25 7.95 -5.81
N VAL A 4 0.88 9.10 -5.57
CA VAL A 4 0.43 10.41 -6.02
C VAL A 4 1.52 10.98 -6.93
N GLY A 5 1.25 11.06 -8.24
CA GLY A 5 2.29 11.27 -9.23
C GLY A 5 3.39 10.20 -9.12
N ASN A 6 4.64 10.63 -8.94
CA ASN A 6 5.80 9.74 -8.81
C ASN A 6 6.13 9.36 -7.35
N GLN A 7 5.37 9.83 -6.37
CA GLN A 7 5.61 9.55 -4.95
C GLN A 7 4.78 8.35 -4.49
N VAL A 8 5.43 7.36 -3.88
CA VAL A 8 4.75 6.25 -3.21
C VAL A 8 4.26 6.72 -1.84
N VAL A 9 2.95 6.69 -1.64
CA VAL A 9 2.31 7.14 -0.38
C VAL A 9 1.94 5.99 0.53
N TYR A 10 1.72 4.79 -0.03
CA TYR A 10 1.37 3.60 0.73
C TYR A 10 1.85 2.31 0.04
N VAL A 11 2.35 1.37 0.83
CA VAL A 11 2.73 0.01 0.44
C VAL A 11 1.95 -0.98 1.30
N GLY A 12 1.50 -2.06 0.69
CA GLY A 12 0.80 -3.13 1.38
C GLY A 12 0.78 -4.41 0.55
N GLN A 13 0.62 -5.55 1.23
CA GLN A 13 0.36 -6.85 0.63
C GLN A 13 -1.11 -7.29 0.76
N ALA A 14 -1.55 -8.21 -0.09
CA ALA A 14 -2.86 -8.86 0.01
C ALA A 14 -2.86 -10.21 -0.72
N THR A 15 -3.65 -11.16 -0.22
CA THR A 15 -3.98 -12.41 -0.92
C THR A 15 -5.12 -12.23 -1.93
N ASP A 16 -6.04 -11.29 -1.66
CA ASP A 16 -7.05 -10.81 -2.61
C ASP A 16 -6.82 -9.33 -2.87
N LEU A 17 -6.15 -9.05 -3.99
CA LEU A 17 -5.80 -7.70 -4.41
C LEU A 17 -7.03 -6.85 -4.69
N ARG A 18 -8.08 -7.40 -5.33
CA ARG A 18 -9.28 -6.64 -5.70
C ARG A 18 -10.00 -6.17 -4.44
N THR A 19 -10.26 -7.08 -3.51
CA THR A 19 -10.93 -6.77 -2.25
C THR A 19 -10.12 -5.73 -1.46
N ARG A 20 -8.79 -5.90 -1.39
CA ARG A 20 -7.93 -4.95 -0.67
C ARG A 20 -7.94 -3.56 -1.29
N ILE A 21 -7.86 -3.46 -2.61
CA ILE A 21 -7.94 -2.18 -3.31
C ILE A 21 -9.28 -1.54 -3.00
N GLN A 22 -10.39 -2.26 -3.17
CA GLN A 22 -11.73 -1.71 -2.89
C GLN A 22 -11.84 -1.15 -1.48
N GLN A 23 -11.35 -1.87 -0.47
CA GLN A 23 -11.33 -1.39 0.93
C GLN A 23 -10.67 -0.02 1.10
N HIS A 24 -9.58 0.25 0.36
CA HIS A 24 -8.90 1.54 0.41
C HIS A 24 -9.71 2.70 -0.18
N PHE A 25 -10.62 2.42 -1.11
CA PHE A 25 -11.47 3.43 -1.74
C PHE A 25 -12.87 3.54 -1.09
N LEU A 26 -13.14 2.79 -0.02
CA LEU A 26 -14.37 2.94 0.75
C LEU A 26 -14.24 4.08 1.78
N ASP A 27 -15.37 4.69 2.13
CA ASP A 27 -15.44 5.69 3.21
C ASP A 27 -14.99 5.14 4.57
N SER A 28 -14.99 3.82 4.73
CA SER A 28 -14.56 3.11 5.94
C SER A 28 -13.06 2.83 6.01
N GLU A 29 -12.22 3.38 5.12
CA GLU A 29 -10.76 3.23 5.20
C GLU A 29 -10.24 3.71 6.57
N PRO A 30 -9.68 2.81 7.41
CA PRO A 30 -9.27 3.14 8.77
C PRO A 30 -8.00 4.01 8.84
N ASN A 31 -7.17 3.99 7.79
CA ASN A 31 -5.98 4.83 7.69
C ASN A 31 -6.37 6.25 7.27
N SER A 32 -6.54 7.14 8.25
CA SER A 32 -6.94 8.53 8.03
C SER A 32 -6.06 9.28 7.03
N ASP A 33 -4.74 9.00 7.03
CA ASP A 33 -3.82 9.65 6.10
C ASP A 33 -4.07 9.18 4.66
N LEU A 34 -4.22 7.86 4.49
CA LEU A 34 -4.48 7.29 3.18
C LEU A 34 -5.85 7.74 2.64
N LYS A 35 -6.88 7.74 3.51
CA LYS A 35 -8.20 8.27 3.17
C LYS A 35 -8.12 9.73 2.72
N ASN A 36 -7.40 10.57 3.46
CA ASN A 36 -7.20 11.97 3.10
C ASN A 36 -6.50 12.11 1.73
N VAL A 37 -5.48 11.28 1.46
CA VAL A 37 -4.78 11.29 0.17
C VAL A 37 -5.70 10.88 -0.97
N ILE A 38 -6.46 9.80 -0.81
CA ILE A 38 -7.37 9.29 -1.85
C ILE A 38 -8.48 10.30 -2.17
N GLN A 39 -8.99 11.02 -1.17
CA GLN A 39 -10.07 12.00 -1.35
C GLN A 39 -9.63 13.31 -2.01
N HIS A 40 -8.35 13.70 -1.89
CA HIS A 40 -7.88 15.02 -2.31
C HIS A 40 -6.90 15.00 -3.49
N TYR A 41 -6.36 13.84 -3.86
CA TYR A 41 -5.36 13.72 -4.91
C TYR A 41 -5.75 12.66 -5.94
N GLN A 42 -5.29 12.86 -7.18
CA GLN A 42 -5.32 11.80 -8.18
C GLN A 42 -4.29 10.73 -7.81
N VAL A 43 -4.78 9.54 -7.46
CA VAL A 43 -3.94 8.41 -7.08
C VAL A 43 -3.83 7.38 -8.20
N ALA A 44 -2.70 6.69 -8.26
CA ALA A 44 -2.54 5.47 -9.06
C ALA A 44 -2.31 4.27 -8.15
N VAL A 45 -2.82 3.10 -8.56
CA VAL A 45 -2.56 1.83 -7.90
C VAL A 45 -1.61 1.03 -8.78
N MET A 46 -0.47 0.63 -8.21
CA MET A 46 0.49 -0.27 -8.84
C MET A 46 0.59 -1.54 -8.03
N PHE A 47 0.62 -2.70 -8.68
CA PHE A 47 0.69 -3.99 -8.01
C PHE A 47 1.63 -4.94 -8.76
N ALA A 48 2.11 -5.94 -8.03
CA ALA A 48 2.85 -7.06 -8.56
C ALA A 48 2.24 -8.33 -7.96
N GLU A 49 2.04 -9.34 -8.80
CA GLU A 49 1.64 -10.67 -8.36
C GLU A 49 2.90 -11.47 -8.03
N VAL A 50 2.82 -12.26 -6.97
CA VAL A 50 3.91 -13.13 -6.53
C VAL A 50 3.33 -14.49 -6.21
N GLU A 51 4.13 -15.53 -6.44
CA GLU A 51 3.69 -16.91 -6.31
C GLU A 51 3.78 -17.39 -4.86
N TYR A 52 4.77 -16.91 -4.10
CA TYR A 52 5.07 -17.40 -2.76
C TYR A 52 4.79 -16.35 -1.67
N VAL A 53 4.12 -16.77 -0.59
CA VAL A 53 3.83 -15.89 0.57
C VAL A 53 5.10 -15.38 1.25
N SER A 54 6.18 -16.17 1.26
CA SER A 54 7.48 -15.74 1.75
C SER A 54 8.03 -14.53 0.99
N GLU A 55 7.74 -14.43 -0.31
CA GLU A 55 8.13 -13.30 -1.13
C GLU A 55 7.28 -12.06 -0.87
N LEU A 56 5.98 -12.22 -0.58
CA LEU A 56 5.10 -11.08 -0.24
C LEU A 56 5.65 -10.26 0.93
N ASN A 57 5.99 -10.96 2.01
CA ASN A 57 6.52 -10.37 3.23
C ASN A 57 7.84 -9.63 3.00
N ARG A 58 8.76 -10.27 2.26
CA ARG A 58 10.04 -9.65 1.90
C ARG A 58 9.85 -8.43 1.01
N LEU A 59 9.02 -8.54 -0.03
CA LEU A 59 8.78 -7.45 -0.98
C LEU A 59 8.06 -6.26 -0.34
N GLU A 60 7.08 -6.50 0.53
CA GLU A 60 6.45 -5.43 1.31
C GLU A 60 7.48 -4.67 2.15
N SER A 61 8.37 -5.41 2.84
CA SER A 61 9.45 -4.84 3.64
C SER A 61 10.43 -4.02 2.78
N ASP A 62 10.92 -4.61 1.69
CA ASP A 62 11.86 -3.95 0.76
C ASP A 62 11.26 -2.67 0.18
N LEU A 63 9.99 -2.70 -0.25
CA LEU A 63 9.28 -1.53 -0.79
C LEU A 63 9.03 -0.48 0.29
N TYR A 64 8.64 -0.88 1.50
CA TYR A 64 8.44 0.03 2.62
C TYR A 64 9.73 0.79 2.95
N TYR A 65 10.86 0.08 3.13
CA TYR A 65 12.13 0.73 3.48
C TYR A 65 12.72 1.52 2.32
N ARG A 66 12.50 1.10 1.07
CA ARG A 66 12.96 1.83 -0.12
C ARG A 66 12.26 3.17 -0.29
N TYR A 67 10.95 3.21 -0.09
CA TYR A 67 10.14 4.39 -0.39
C TYR A 67 9.77 5.23 0.84
N ASN A 68 9.87 4.67 2.05
CA ASN A 68 9.44 5.29 3.30
C ASN A 68 8.07 5.99 3.19
N PRO A 69 7.02 5.25 2.80
CA PRO A 69 5.71 5.82 2.44
C PRO A 69 5.02 6.50 3.63
N VAL A 70 4.59 7.73 3.43
CA VAL A 70 4.04 8.60 4.48
C VAL A 70 2.77 8.05 5.15
N CYS A 71 1.95 7.29 4.43
CA CYS A 71 0.71 6.75 4.97
C CYS A 71 0.89 5.38 5.66
N ASN A 72 2.07 4.74 5.63
CA ASN A 72 2.27 3.49 6.37
C ASN A 72 2.53 3.79 7.86
N LYS A 73 1.48 3.65 8.68
CA LYS A 73 1.54 3.89 10.14
C LYS A 73 2.29 2.80 10.92
N ILE A 74 2.33 1.58 10.38
CA ILE A 74 2.97 0.43 10.98
C ILE A 74 3.99 -0.10 9.97
N ALA A 75 5.24 -0.27 10.41
CA ALA A 75 6.28 -0.87 9.61
C ALA A 75 6.04 -2.40 9.50
N PRO A 76 6.27 -3.00 8.32
CA PRO A 76 6.25 -4.46 8.19
C PRO A 76 7.43 -5.08 8.97
N PRO A 77 7.35 -6.38 9.34
CA PRO A 77 8.46 -7.09 9.95
C PRO A 77 9.71 -7.02 9.07
N ARG A 78 10.89 -6.96 9.71
CA ARG A 78 12.17 -7.17 9.01
C ARG A 78 12.43 -8.66 8.91
N TYR A 79 12.78 -9.12 7.72
CA TYR A 79 13.11 -10.52 7.40
C TYR A 79 14.60 -10.66 7.09
#